data_AF-A0A7Z0U0D7-F1
#
_entry.id   AF-A0A7Z0U0D7-F1
#
_cell.length_a   1.000
_cell.length_b   1.000
_cell.length_c   1.000
_cell.angle_alpha   90.00
_cell.angle_beta   90.00
_cell.angle_gamma   90.00
#
_symmetry.space_group_name_H-M   'P 1'
#
loop_
_entity.id
_entity.type
_entity.pdbx_description
1 polymer ?
#
loop_
_entity_poly.entity_id
_entity_poly.type
_entity_poly.pdbx_seq_one_letter_code
_entity_poly.pdbx_strand_id
1 'polypeptide(L)' 'MISAKVELDVAFEILFGSDQLLEEYNRRHRDSVTRGLDRRNGRSMVDRIEDEVINISEKCLSGRYRFTPVSREIEN' A
#
# COMPACT_ATOMS: atom_id res chain seq x y z
N MET A 1 -17.64 20.67 14.85
CA MET A 1 -16.40 19.91 14.59
C MET A 1 -16.60 18.40 14.44
N ILE A 2 -17.77 17.82 14.77
CA ILE A 2 -18.00 16.37 14.66
C ILE A 2 -18.11 15.89 13.18
N SER A 3 -18.69 16.70 12.29
CA SER A 3 -18.90 16.34 10.86
C SER A 3 -17.60 16.05 10.10
N ALA A 4 -16.61 16.95 10.21
CA ALA A 4 -15.36 16.83 9.46
C ALA A 4 -14.53 15.59 9.85
N LYS A 5 -14.65 15.13 11.11
CA LYS A 5 -13.99 13.90 11.56
C LYS A 5 -14.66 12.66 10.95
N VAL A 6 -15.99 12.62 10.95
CA VAL A 6 -16.76 11.51 10.35
C VAL A 6 -16.50 11.43 8.84
N GLU A 7 -16.44 12.57 8.16
CA GLU A 7 -16.11 12.62 6.73
C GLU A 7 -14.70 12.12 6.43
N LEU A 8 -13.73 12.44 7.29
CA LEU A 8 -12.35 11.96 7.15
C LEU A 8 -12.22 10.46 7.42
N ASP A 9 -12.91 9.95 8.45
CA ASP A 9 -12.91 8.52 8.80
C ASP A 9 -13.50 7.69 7.64
N VAL A 10 -14.61 8.14 7.05
CA VAL A 10 -15.23 7.50 5.87
C VAL A 10 -14.30 7.56 4.66
N ALA A 11 -13.68 8.71 4.38
CA ALA A 11 -12.73 8.83 3.27
C ALA A 11 -11.51 7.93 3.46
N PHE A 12 -11.04 7.78 4.71
CA PHE A 12 -9.94 6.89 5.04
C PHE A 12 -10.29 5.43 4.78
N GLU A 13 -11.47 4.97 5.21
CA GLU A 13 -11.94 3.60 4.94
C GLU A 13 -12.08 3.32 3.45
N ILE A 14 -12.60 4.28 2.66
CA ILE A 14 -12.74 4.13 1.21
C ILE A 14 -11.36 4.01 0.54
N LEU A 15 -10.39 4.83 0.93
CA LEU A 15 -9.09 4.89 0.27
C LEU A 15 -8.11 3.82 0.74
N PHE A 16 -8.18 3.44 2.02
CA PHE A 16 -7.20 2.58 2.68
C PHE A 16 -7.82 1.31 3.27
N GLY A 17 -9.09 1.02 2.95
CA GLY A 17 -9.72 -0.27 3.23
C GLY A 17 -8.99 -1.41 2.53
N SER A 18 -8.99 -2.59 3.16
CA SER A 18 -8.30 -3.80 2.66
C SER A 18 -8.64 -4.10 1.20
N ASP A 19 -9.93 -4.04 0.87
CA ASP A 19 -10.43 -4.39 -0.46
C ASP A 19 -9.93 -3.41 -1.51
N GLN A 20 -9.90 -2.12 -1.18
CA GLN A 20 -9.39 -1.07 -2.07
C GLN A 20 -7.89 -1.23 -2.31
N LEU A 21 -7.13 -1.57 -1.26
CA LEU A 21 -5.68 -1.78 -1.36
C LEU A 21 -5.35 -3.02 -2.20
N LEU A 22 -6.11 -4.10 -2.05
CA LEU A 22 -5.97 -5.31 -2.85
C LEU A 22 -6.36 -5.08 -4.31
N GLU A 23 -7.46 -4.36 -4.55
CA GLU A 23 -7.87 -3.96 -5.90
C GLU A 23 -6.78 -3.13 -6.58
N GLU A 24 -6.22 -2.15 -5.87
CA GLU A 24 -5.20 -1.27 -6.43
C GLU A 24 -3.90 -2.01 -6.73
N TYR A 25 -3.50 -2.95 -5.86
CA TYR A 25 -2.41 -3.87 -6.15
C TYR A 25 -2.69 -4.71 -7.40
N ASN A 26 -3.90 -5.30 -7.49
CA ASN A 26 -4.28 -6.14 -8.62
C ASN A 26 -4.25 -5.36 -9.94
N ARG A 27 -4.68 -4.09 -9.90
CA ARG A 27 -4.75 -3.20 -11.05
C ARG A 27 -3.37 -2.74 -11.53
N ARG A 28 -2.44 -2.41 -10.62
CA ARG A 28 -1.16 -1.78 -10.98
C ARG A 28 0.05 -2.70 -10.93
N HIS A 29 0.02 -3.70 -10.06
CA HIS A 29 1.24 -4.38 -9.64
C HIS A 29 1.21 -5.89 -9.83
N ARG A 30 0.05 -6.57 -9.85
CA ARG A 30 -0.04 -8.03 -9.95
C ARG A 30 0.83 -8.65 -11.05
N ASP A 31 0.80 -8.07 -12.25
CA ASP A 31 1.54 -8.59 -13.40
C ASP A 31 2.92 -7.95 -13.60
N SER A 32 3.33 -7.07 -12.70
CA SER A 32 4.63 -6.40 -12.76
C SER A 32 5.77 -7.41 -12.73
N VAL A 33 6.67 -7.29 -13.70
CA VAL A 33 7.92 -8.07 -13.78
C VAL A 33 9.09 -7.36 -13.09
N THR A 34 8.98 -6.05 -12.87
CA THR A 34 9.99 -5.23 -12.20
C THR A 34 10.09 -5.62 -10.74
N ARG A 35 11.33 -5.76 -10.26
CA ARG A 35 11.60 -6.12 -8.87
C ARG A 35 11.83 -4.89 -8.02
N GLY A 36 11.26 -4.89 -6.82
CA GLY A 36 11.58 -3.93 -5.78
C GLY A 36 12.95 -4.18 -5.16
N LEU A 37 13.33 -3.35 -4.18
CA LEU A 37 14.56 -3.52 -3.39
C LEU A 37 14.58 -4.84 -2.61
N ASP A 38 13.41 -5.37 -2.29
CA ASP A 38 13.20 -6.68 -1.66
C ASP A 38 13.36 -7.85 -2.64
N ARG A 39 13.68 -7.57 -3.91
CA ARG A 39 13.85 -8.51 -5.02
C ARG A 39 12.56 -9.27 -5.38
N ARG A 40 11.40 -8.86 -4.86
CA ARG A 40 10.09 -9.40 -5.24
C ARG A 40 9.51 -8.57 -6.38
N ASN A 41 8.74 -9.22 -7.24
CA ASN A 41 7.91 -8.59 -8.25
C ASN A 41 6.43 -8.88 -7.97
N GLY A 42 5.54 -8.29 -8.77
CA GLY A 42 4.11 -8.48 -8.68
C GLY A 42 3.69 -9.94 -8.59
N ARG A 43 4.12 -10.74 -9.58
CA ARG A 43 3.74 -12.15 -9.65
C ARG A 43 4.16 -12.96 -8.43
N SER A 44 5.36 -12.70 -7.91
CA SER A 44 5.86 -13.36 -6.69
C SER A 44 5.16 -12.93 -5.41
N MET A 45 4.40 -11.82 -5.46
CA MET A 45 3.73 -11.24 -4.31
C MET A 45 2.26 -11.66 -4.21
N VAL A 46 1.68 -12.22 -5.29
CA VAL A 46 0.27 -12.61 -5.38
C VAL A 46 -0.20 -13.47 -4.21
N ASP A 47 0.56 -14.50 -3.85
CA ASP A 47 0.14 -15.45 -2.81
C ASP A 47 0.27 -14.91 -1.38
N ARG A 48 0.85 -13.71 -1.19
CA ARG A 48 1.02 -13.12 0.15
C ARG A 48 0.54 -11.68 0.24
N ILE A 49 -0.08 -11.15 -0.81
CA ILE A 49 -0.48 -9.74 -0.81
C ILE A 49 -1.53 -9.45 0.27
N GLU A 50 -2.43 -10.40 0.54
CA GLU A 50 -3.42 -10.28 1.62
C GLU A 50 -2.75 -10.10 2.98
N ASP A 51 -1.81 -11.00 3.33
CA ASP A 51 -1.03 -10.92 4.56
C ASP A 51 -0.18 -9.64 4.62
N GLU A 52 0.45 -9.24 3.51
CA GLU A 52 1.26 -8.02 3.46
C GLU A 52 0.40 -6.77 3.64
N VAL A 53 -0.81 -6.71 3.06
CA VAL A 53 -1.74 -5.57 3.25
C VAL A 53 -2.10 -5.44 4.73
N ILE A 54 -2.42 -6.53 5.41
CA ILE A 54 -2.71 -6.52 6.86
C ILE A 54 -1.49 -6.02 7.64
N ASN A 55 -0.33 -6.63 7.43
CA ASN A 55 0.91 -6.29 8.15
C ASN A 55 1.35 -4.84 7.91
N ILE A 56 1.21 -4.32 6.69
CA ILE A 56 1.54 -2.93 6.35
C ILE A 56 0.53 -1.99 7.00
N SER A 57 -0.76 -2.31 6.96
CA SER A 57 -1.82 -1.51 7.57
C SER A 57 -1.60 -1.36 9.08
N GLU A 58 -1.28 -2.45 9.78
CA GLU A 58 -0.93 -2.41 11.21
C GLU A 58 0.31 -1.54 11.49
N LYS A 59 1.33 -1.62 10.64
CA LYS A 59 2.53 -0.79 10.77
C LYS A 59 2.21 0.69 10.54
N CYS A 60 1.33 1.02 9.59
CA CYS A 60 0.88 2.39 9.33
C CYS A 60 0.08 2.94 10.52
N LEU A 61 -0.91 2.18 11.01
CA LEU A 61 -1.75 2.59 12.15
C LEU A 61 -0.95 2.71 13.46
N SER A 62 0.09 1.89 13.64
CA SER A 62 0.99 1.99 14.80
C SER A 62 2.10 3.04 14.64
N GLY A 63 2.19 3.73 13.49
CA GLY A 63 3.25 4.71 13.21
C GLY A 63 4.65 4.11 13.07
N ARG A 64 4.77 2.78 12.91
CA ARG A 64 6.04 2.05 12.78
C ARG A 64 6.45 1.83 11.33
N TYR A 65 5.56 2.10 10.37
CA TYR A 65 5.88 1.95 8.96
C TYR A 65 6.94 2.98 8.52
N ARG A 66 7.96 2.50 7.80
CA ARG A 66 8.98 3.35 7.20
C ARG A 66 8.90 3.20 5.69
N PHE A 67 8.55 4.29 5.02
CA PHE A 67 8.56 4.34 3.56
C PHE A 67 10.00 4.21 3.08
N THR A 68 10.18 3.40 2.03
CA THR A 68 11.43 3.38 1.28
C THR A 68 11.73 4.80 0.80
N PRO A 69 12.92 5.35 1.08
CA PRO A 69 13.29 6.67 0.59
C PRO A 69 13.14 6.72 -0.94
N VAL A 70 12.53 7.78 -1.45
CA VAL A 70 12.48 8.02 -2.90
C VAL A 70 13.92 8.24 -3.35
N SER A 71 14.46 7.32 -4.16
CA SER A 71 15.70 7.59 -4.87
C SER A 71 15.40 8.68 -5.89
N ARG A 72 15.84 9.91 -5.61
CA ARG A 72 15.97 10.94 -6.65
C ARG A 72 17.06 10.47 -7.61
N GLU A 73 16.74 9.59 -8.54
CA GLU A 73 17.47 9.60 -9.80
C GLU A 73 17.03 10.90 -10.49
N ILE A 74 17.91 11.89 -10.37
CA ILE A 74 17.86 13.14 -11.09
C ILE A 74 17.84 12.77 -12.57
N GLU A 75 16.84 13.31 -13.28
CA GLU A 75 16.79 13.37 -14.74
C GLU A 75 18.18 13.76 -15.28
N ASN A 76 18.81 12.87 -16.05
CA ASN A 76 19.91 13.19 -16.95
C ASN A 76 19.43 12.98 -18.38
#